data_AF-A0A135UYL2-F1
#
_entry.id   AF-A0A135UYL2-F1
#
_cell.length_a   1.000
_cell.length_b   1.000
_cell.length_c   1.000
_cell.angle_alpha   90.00
_cell.angle_beta   90.00
_cell.angle_gamma   90.00
#
_symmetry.space_group_name_H-M   'P 1'
#
loop_
_entity.id
_entity.type
_entity.pdbx_description
1 polymer ?
#
loop_
_entity_poly.entity_id
_entity_poly.type
_entity_poly.pdbx_seq_one_letter_code
_entity_poly.pdbx_strand_id
1 'polypeptide(L)'
;MGREAMLSAPPATCAGRPNSGKRQRNSLVQPRRRQHSSTRRRRQPIPDCPYDTENMGVQKKTRKFGEVKRVIGKNDARRKENLKKAEEAEQKAKRERGGPDGETIVREIPQVPSQMFFESNSSLVPPYGVLVDTSFFSRTVQMKLPVIETMMDCLYATCHPIVTDCVMAELEKLGPKFRLALRVARDPRFERHKCTHKGVYADDCLVSKVSKDRVYLVATNDKGLVSRLRRIPGVPIMKCGRGKYTIERLPDAPI
;
A
#
# COMPACT_ATOMS: atom_id res chain seq x y z
N MET A 1 53.50 -22.44 -18.88
CA MET A 1 53.59 -23.52 -17.87
C MET A 1 52.59 -23.14 -16.78
N GLY A 2 51.37 -23.67 -16.66
CA GLY A 2 50.91 -25.04 -16.84
C GLY A 2 50.53 -25.61 -15.46
N ARG A 3 49.25 -26.02 -15.31
CA ARG A 3 48.68 -26.89 -14.24
C ARG A 3 48.38 -26.22 -12.89
N GLU A 4 47.37 -26.60 -12.11
CA GLU A 4 46.21 -27.50 -12.25
C GLU A 4 45.26 -27.18 -11.08
N ALA A 5 43.99 -27.56 -11.24
CA ALA A 5 42.95 -27.48 -10.23
C ALA A 5 43.17 -28.47 -9.08
N MET A 6 42.72 -28.14 -7.86
CA MET A 6 42.28 -29.14 -6.89
C MET A 6 41.23 -28.55 -5.93
N LEU A 7 40.06 -29.17 -5.95
CA LEU A 7 38.95 -28.98 -5.03
C LEU A 7 39.24 -29.63 -3.68
N SER A 8 38.69 -29.07 -2.60
CA SER A 8 38.44 -29.81 -1.34
C SER A 8 37.14 -29.33 -0.69
N ALA A 9 36.21 -30.27 -0.51
CA ALA A 9 34.88 -30.09 0.07
C ALA A 9 34.87 -30.16 1.62
N PRO A 10 33.85 -29.59 2.29
CA PRO A 10 33.49 -29.94 3.67
C PRO A 10 32.26 -30.88 3.80
N PRO A 11 32.04 -31.51 4.97
CA PRO A 11 31.39 -32.82 5.12
C PRO A 11 29.88 -32.82 5.45
N ALA A 12 29.34 -34.02 5.36
CA ALA A 12 27.94 -34.43 5.39
C ALA A 12 27.22 -34.28 6.74
N THR A 13 25.91 -34.01 6.68
CA THR A 13 24.93 -34.36 7.71
C THR A 13 23.72 -35.10 7.12
N CYS A 14 23.40 -36.21 7.80
CA CYS A 14 22.29 -37.16 7.73
C CYS A 14 21.22 -37.06 6.62
N ALA A 15 21.24 -38.09 5.75
CA ALA A 15 20.14 -38.46 4.87
C ALA A 15 19.01 -39.20 5.63
N GLY A 16 17.79 -38.68 5.54
CA GLY A 16 16.54 -39.38 5.80
C GLY A 16 16.01 -40.08 4.54
N ARG A 17 15.33 -41.22 4.75
CA ARG A 17 14.82 -42.17 3.72
C ARG A 17 13.92 -41.54 2.63
N PRO A 18 13.84 -42.14 1.42
CA PRO A 18 13.08 -41.62 0.29
C PRO A 18 11.59 -41.96 0.39
N ASN A 19 10.72 -41.01 0.02
CA ASN A 19 9.31 -41.28 -0.24
C ASN A 19 8.98 -41.05 -1.73
N SER A 20 8.15 -41.97 -2.20
CA SER A 20 7.68 -42.23 -3.55
C SER A 20 7.24 -41.02 -4.39
N GLY A 21 7.60 -41.08 -5.69
CA GLY A 21 7.41 -39.99 -6.64
C GLY A 21 6.00 -39.84 -7.20
N LYS A 22 5.65 -38.59 -7.53
CA LYS A 22 4.66 -38.25 -8.55
C LYS A 22 5.21 -37.14 -9.44
N ARG A 23 5.54 -37.52 -10.68
CA ARG A 23 5.87 -36.62 -11.78
C ARG A 23 4.63 -35.82 -12.19
N GLN A 24 4.77 -34.51 -12.23
CA GLN A 24 3.88 -33.60 -12.92
C GLN A 24 4.01 -33.78 -14.44
N ARG A 25 2.88 -33.73 -15.16
CA ARG A 25 2.85 -33.43 -16.60
C ARG A 25 1.92 -32.26 -16.84
N ASN A 26 2.51 -31.22 -17.42
CA ASN A 26 1.84 -30.15 -18.16
C ASN A 26 1.06 -30.72 -19.35
N SER A 27 -0.10 -30.13 -19.65
CA SER A 27 -0.52 -29.89 -21.04
C SER A 27 -1.70 -28.91 -21.08
N LEU A 28 -1.45 -27.72 -21.63
CA LEU A 28 -2.44 -26.90 -22.34
C LEU A 28 -3.11 -27.76 -23.42
N VAL A 29 -4.44 -27.70 -23.59
CA VAL A 29 -5.11 -27.73 -24.91
C VAL A 29 -6.50 -27.07 -24.82
N GLN A 30 -6.78 -26.16 -25.75
CA GLN A 30 -8.05 -25.44 -25.99
C GLN A 30 -9.19 -26.35 -26.53
N PRO A 31 -10.49 -25.99 -26.39
CA PRO A 31 -11.57 -26.76 -27.00
C PRO A 31 -11.84 -26.33 -28.45
N ARG A 32 -11.61 -27.23 -29.42
CA ARG A 32 -12.10 -27.11 -30.80
C ARG A 32 -13.48 -27.76 -30.94
N ARG A 33 -14.44 -26.98 -31.45
CA ARG A 33 -15.72 -27.47 -32.02
C ARG A 33 -15.45 -28.49 -33.12
N ARG A 34 -16.12 -29.65 -33.07
CA ARG A 34 -16.40 -30.47 -34.27
C ARG A 34 -17.86 -30.89 -34.27
N GLN A 35 -18.54 -30.45 -35.32
CA GLN A 35 -19.85 -30.90 -35.76
C GLN A 35 -19.69 -32.33 -36.30
N HIS A 36 -20.59 -33.25 -35.92
CA HIS A 36 -20.72 -34.54 -36.59
C HIS A 36 -22.07 -34.61 -37.30
N SER A 37 -21.99 -34.42 -38.62
CA SER A 37 -22.94 -34.92 -39.60
C SER A 37 -22.70 -36.43 -39.77
N SER A 38 -23.68 -37.27 -39.45
CA SER A 38 -23.65 -38.69 -39.79
C SER A 38 -24.71 -38.99 -40.85
N THR A 39 -24.23 -39.24 -42.06
CA THR A 39 -24.99 -39.68 -43.23
C THR A 39 -25.59 -41.07 -43.02
N ARG A 40 -26.85 -41.19 -43.47
CA ARG A 40 -27.66 -42.41 -43.60
C ARG A 40 -26.88 -43.57 -44.23
N ARG A 41 -26.85 -44.74 -43.56
CA ARG A 41 -26.84 -46.05 -44.23
C ARG A 41 -28.18 -46.74 -43.95
N ARG A 42 -28.94 -46.99 -45.01
CA ARG A 42 -30.19 -47.76 -45.00
C ARG A 42 -29.89 -49.19 -44.52
N ARG A 43 -30.52 -49.63 -43.42
CA ARG A 43 -30.76 -51.05 -43.15
C ARG A 43 -32.16 -51.38 -43.65
N GLN A 44 -32.31 -52.49 -44.37
CA GLN A 44 -33.60 -53.01 -44.82
C GLN A 44 -34.43 -53.51 -43.61
N PRO A 45 -35.77 -53.46 -43.66
CA PRO A 45 -36.63 -53.94 -42.58
C PRO A 45 -36.81 -55.47 -42.65
N ILE A 46 -36.73 -56.14 -41.51
CA ILE A 46 -37.10 -57.56 -41.34
C ILE A 46 -38.59 -57.60 -40.97
N PRO A 47 -39.40 -58.51 -41.56
CA PRO A 47 -40.85 -58.49 -41.42
C PRO A 47 -41.34 -58.99 -40.05
N ASP A 48 -42.48 -58.45 -39.67
CA ASP A 48 -43.15 -58.57 -38.38
C ASP A 48 -43.51 -60.03 -38.00
N CYS A 49 -43.22 -60.40 -36.75
CA CYS A 49 -43.84 -61.56 -36.09
C CYS A 49 -44.98 -61.04 -35.20
N PRO A 50 -46.24 -61.45 -35.42
CA PRO A 50 -47.39 -60.92 -34.71
C PRO A 50 -47.76 -61.85 -33.56
N TYR A 51 -47.21 -61.65 -32.36
CA TYR A 51 -47.82 -62.19 -31.14
C TYR A 51 -47.53 -61.26 -29.96
N ASP A 52 -48.62 -60.96 -29.24
CA ASP A 52 -48.70 -60.38 -27.90
C ASP A 52 -48.53 -58.85 -27.78
N THR A 53 -49.65 -58.18 -28.10
CA THR A 53 -50.05 -56.93 -27.47
C THR A 53 -50.27 -57.15 -25.97
N GLU A 54 -49.18 -57.10 -25.20
CA GLU A 54 -49.24 -56.75 -23.79
C GLU A 54 -48.51 -55.42 -23.58
N ASN A 55 -49.20 -54.51 -22.90
CA ASN A 55 -48.86 -53.11 -22.68
C ASN A 55 -47.55 -52.97 -21.87
N MET A 56 -46.39 -53.13 -22.51
CA MET A 56 -45.07 -53.00 -21.88
C MET A 56 -44.77 -51.52 -21.63
N GLY A 57 -45.18 -51.05 -20.45
CA GLY A 57 -44.93 -49.69 -19.99
C GLY A 57 -43.44 -49.33 -20.10
N VAL A 58 -43.15 -48.24 -20.82
CA VAL A 58 -41.81 -47.66 -20.98
C VAL A 58 -41.08 -47.60 -19.65
N GLN A 59 -39.83 -48.11 -19.60
CA GLN A 59 -38.99 -48.04 -18.39
C GLN A 59 -38.96 -46.61 -17.85
N LYS A 60 -39.55 -46.41 -16.66
CA LYS A 60 -39.62 -45.10 -16.01
C LYS A 60 -38.21 -44.67 -15.67
N LYS A 61 -37.80 -43.46 -16.10
CA LYS A 61 -36.50 -42.87 -15.74
C LYS A 61 -36.29 -43.00 -14.23
N THR A 62 -35.24 -43.71 -13.84
CA THR A 62 -34.91 -43.98 -12.44
C THR A 62 -34.62 -42.66 -11.73
N ARG A 63 -35.21 -42.47 -10.55
CA ARG A 63 -35.00 -41.27 -9.72
C ARG A 63 -33.54 -41.22 -9.26
N LYS A 64 -32.94 -40.02 -9.24
CA LYS A 64 -31.59 -39.83 -8.71
C LYS A 64 -31.65 -39.77 -7.19
N PHE A 65 -30.82 -40.55 -6.51
CA PHE A 65 -30.69 -40.51 -5.06
C PHE A 65 -29.98 -39.20 -4.63
N GLY A 66 -30.52 -38.53 -3.60
CA GLY A 66 -29.93 -37.30 -3.05
C GLY A 66 -30.19 -36.02 -3.87
N GLU A 67 -31.17 -36.02 -4.77
CA GLU A 67 -31.52 -34.83 -5.55
C GLU A 67 -32.16 -33.76 -4.65
N VAL A 68 -31.37 -32.73 -4.32
CA VAL A 68 -31.80 -31.58 -3.53
C VAL A 68 -32.25 -30.43 -4.43
N LYS A 69 -33.15 -29.59 -3.91
CA LYS A 69 -33.56 -28.36 -4.57
C LYS A 69 -32.34 -27.47 -4.82
N ARG A 70 -32.20 -26.91 -6.02
CA ARG A 70 -31.11 -25.98 -6.34
C ARG A 70 -31.27 -24.70 -5.51
N VAL A 71 -30.37 -24.51 -4.54
CA VAL A 71 -30.29 -23.30 -3.71
C VAL A 71 -29.14 -22.44 -4.21
N ILE A 72 -29.24 -21.12 -4.04
CA ILE A 72 -28.15 -20.18 -4.34
C ILE A 72 -26.93 -20.54 -3.49
N GLY A 73 -25.82 -20.85 -4.16
CA GLY A 73 -24.57 -21.21 -3.52
C GLY A 73 -23.78 -19.98 -3.05
N LYS A 74 -22.79 -20.19 -2.19
CA LYS A 74 -21.92 -19.12 -1.69
C LYS A 74 -21.07 -18.45 -2.79
N ASN A 75 -20.81 -19.14 -3.90
CA ASN A 75 -19.98 -18.69 -5.03
C ASN A 75 -20.80 -18.10 -6.20
N ASP A 76 -22.08 -17.77 -5.99
CA ASP A 76 -22.91 -17.17 -7.04
C ASP A 76 -22.43 -15.74 -7.37
N ALA A 77 -22.21 -15.46 -8.66
CA ALA A 77 -21.76 -14.15 -9.16
C ALA A 77 -22.76 -13.03 -8.87
N ARG A 78 -24.03 -13.33 -8.64
CA ARG A 78 -25.07 -12.33 -8.33
C ARG A 78 -25.01 -11.83 -6.90
N ARG A 79 -24.27 -12.50 -6.02
CA ARG A 79 -24.16 -12.11 -4.61
C ARG A 79 -23.30 -10.86 -4.50
N LYS A 80 -23.80 -9.84 -3.80
CA LYS A 80 -23.10 -8.55 -3.59
C LYS A 80 -21.69 -8.73 -3.02
N GLU A 81 -21.48 -9.72 -2.15
CA GLU A 81 -20.17 -10.05 -1.60
C GLU A 81 -19.17 -10.54 -2.68
N ASN A 82 -19.64 -11.29 -3.67
CA ASN A 82 -18.79 -11.82 -4.74
C ASN A 82 -18.53 -10.77 -5.81
N LEU A 83 -19.48 -9.88 -6.07
CA LEU A 83 -19.27 -8.70 -6.92
C LEU A 83 -18.21 -7.77 -6.31
N LYS A 84 -18.32 -7.45 -5.02
CA LYS A 84 -17.30 -6.67 -4.30
C LYS A 84 -15.93 -7.35 -4.32
N LYS A 85 -15.89 -8.67 -4.09
CA LYS A 85 -14.63 -9.44 -4.17
C LYS A 85 -14.06 -9.46 -5.58
N ALA A 86 -14.90 -9.50 -6.62
CA ALA A 86 -14.47 -9.45 -8.01
C ALA A 86 -13.92 -8.05 -8.36
N GLU A 87 -14.59 -6.97 -7.95
CA GLU A 87 -14.13 -5.59 -8.12
C GLU A 87 -12.80 -5.33 -7.38
N GLU A 88 -12.68 -5.80 -6.12
CA GLU A 88 -11.44 -5.72 -5.35
C GLU A 88 -10.32 -6.56 -5.97
N ALA A 89 -10.63 -7.75 -6.48
CA ALA A 89 -9.65 -8.60 -7.19
C ALA A 89 -9.20 -7.96 -8.49
N GLU A 90 -10.08 -7.28 -9.21
CA GLU A 90 -9.73 -6.55 -10.43
C GLU A 90 -8.87 -5.31 -10.12
N GLN A 91 -9.19 -4.57 -9.05
CA GLN A 91 -8.35 -3.45 -8.60
C GLN A 91 -6.96 -3.91 -8.13
N LYS A 92 -6.88 -5.03 -7.40
CA LYS A 92 -5.62 -5.65 -7.00
C LYS A 92 -4.84 -6.14 -8.23
N ALA A 93 -5.50 -6.81 -9.17
CA ALA A 93 -4.88 -7.24 -10.42
C ALA A 93 -4.37 -6.06 -11.26
N LYS A 94 -5.08 -4.92 -11.29
CA LYS A 94 -4.60 -3.69 -11.95
C LYS A 94 -3.39 -3.08 -11.27
N ARG A 95 -3.32 -3.14 -9.92
CA ARG A 95 -2.15 -2.66 -9.16
C ARG A 95 -0.94 -3.59 -9.32
N GLU A 96 -1.17 -4.89 -9.43
CA GLU A 96 -0.10 -5.90 -9.58
C GLU A 96 0.41 -6.02 -11.04
N ARG A 97 -0.43 -5.72 -12.05
CA ARG A 97 -0.10 -5.75 -13.49
C ARG A 97 0.36 -4.38 -14.01
N GLY A 98 1.35 -3.77 -13.36
CA GLY A 98 1.85 -2.43 -13.69
C GLY A 98 2.93 -2.34 -14.77
N GLY A 99 2.90 -3.18 -15.81
CA GLY A 99 3.85 -3.13 -16.95
C GLY A 99 3.16 -2.79 -18.28
N PRO A 100 3.89 -2.31 -19.31
CA PRO A 100 3.32 -1.98 -20.63
C PRO A 100 2.61 -3.16 -21.30
N ASP A 101 2.94 -4.41 -20.93
CA ASP A 101 2.38 -5.64 -21.50
C ASP A 101 1.48 -6.45 -20.54
N GLY A 102 1.12 -5.91 -19.36
CA GLY A 102 0.11 -6.50 -18.47
C GLY A 102 0.42 -7.87 -17.84
N GLU A 103 1.59 -8.45 -18.09
CA GLU A 103 1.98 -9.79 -17.63
C GLU A 103 3.11 -9.79 -16.57
N THR A 104 3.83 -8.67 -16.41
CA THR A 104 4.87 -8.52 -15.38
C THR A 104 4.31 -8.08 -14.03
N ILE A 105 4.50 -8.93 -13.02
CA ILE A 105 4.24 -8.61 -11.61
C ILE A 105 5.33 -7.65 -11.12
N VAL A 106 5.01 -6.36 -11.01
CA VAL A 106 5.95 -5.34 -10.52
C VAL A 106 5.90 -5.30 -9.00
N ARG A 107 6.98 -5.74 -8.36
CA ARG A 107 7.18 -5.53 -6.91
C ARG A 107 7.85 -4.18 -6.71
N GLU A 108 7.08 -3.16 -6.38
CA GLU A 108 7.60 -1.83 -6.07
C GLU A 108 8.32 -1.86 -4.71
N ILE A 109 9.64 -2.01 -4.74
CA ILE A 109 10.49 -1.82 -3.57
C ILE A 109 10.97 -0.36 -3.61
N PRO A 110 10.57 0.49 -2.65
CA PRO A 110 11.03 1.86 -2.64
C PRO A 110 12.54 1.89 -2.40
N GLN A 111 13.27 2.56 -3.30
CA GLN A 111 14.69 2.80 -3.12
C GLN A 111 14.90 3.82 -1.99
N VAL A 112 15.95 3.61 -1.19
CA VAL A 112 16.35 4.58 -0.18
C VAL A 112 17.02 5.75 -0.89
N PRO A 113 16.63 7.02 -0.66
CA PRO A 113 17.32 8.17 -1.23
C PRO A 113 18.79 8.21 -0.86
N SER A 114 19.61 8.65 -1.81
CA SER A 114 21.08 8.72 -1.76
C SER A 114 21.63 9.65 -0.66
N GLN A 115 20.82 10.58 -0.20
CA GLN A 115 21.15 11.58 0.83
C GLN A 115 21.36 10.97 2.23
N MET A 116 20.94 9.72 2.42
CA MET A 116 20.98 9.06 3.72
C MET A 116 22.24 8.22 3.86
N PHE A 117 23.04 8.55 4.88
CA PHE A 117 24.11 7.68 5.35
C PHE A 117 23.59 6.89 6.57
N PHE A 118 23.13 5.66 6.34
CA PHE A 118 22.37 4.89 7.32
C PHE A 118 21.15 5.66 7.86
N GLU A 119 21.24 6.20 9.07
CA GLU A 119 20.18 6.96 9.72
C GLU A 119 20.42 8.48 9.74
N SER A 120 21.64 8.92 9.41
CA SER A 120 21.97 10.35 9.32
C SER A 120 21.66 10.90 7.94
N ASN A 121 21.16 12.13 7.92
CA ASN A 121 20.80 12.84 6.71
C ASN A 121 21.82 13.96 6.49
N SER A 122 22.73 13.77 5.53
CA SER A 122 23.79 14.74 5.24
C SER A 122 23.31 15.93 4.40
N SER A 123 22.08 15.90 3.89
CA SER A 123 21.54 16.94 3.01
C SER A 123 20.80 18.06 3.73
N LEU A 124 20.67 17.96 5.06
CA LEU A 124 20.10 19.03 5.87
C LEU A 124 21.15 20.11 6.11
N VAL A 125 21.20 21.06 5.19
CA VAL A 125 22.09 22.23 5.26
C VAL A 125 21.23 23.48 5.40
N PRO A 126 21.67 24.51 6.15
CA PRO A 126 21.02 25.82 6.16
C PRO A 126 20.87 26.37 4.73
N PRO A 127 19.72 26.94 4.35
CA PRO A 127 18.56 27.30 5.16
C PRO A 127 17.60 26.13 5.44
N TYR A 128 17.15 26.00 6.70
CA TYR A 128 16.26 24.91 7.10
C TYR A 128 14.80 25.18 6.73
N GLY A 129 14.20 24.28 5.94
CA GLY A 129 12.76 24.25 5.69
C GLY A 129 12.02 23.53 6.82
N VAL A 130 11.21 24.25 7.59
CA VAL A 130 10.51 23.70 8.76
C VAL A 130 9.02 23.59 8.47
N LEU A 131 8.48 22.37 8.38
CA LEU A 131 7.04 22.13 8.29
C LEU A 131 6.39 22.34 9.67
N VAL A 132 5.43 23.25 9.74
CA VAL A 132 4.76 23.60 11.01
C VAL A 132 3.38 22.96 11.10
N ASP A 133 3.10 22.35 12.25
CA ASP A 133 1.82 21.72 12.60
C ASP A 133 0.91 22.62 13.47
N THR A 134 -0.40 22.34 13.52
CA THR A 134 -1.39 23.09 14.31
C THR A 134 -1.11 23.00 15.83
N SER A 135 -0.68 21.83 16.30
CA SER A 135 -0.28 21.59 17.69
C SER A 135 0.91 22.45 18.11
N PHE A 136 1.78 22.79 17.15
CA PHE A 136 2.94 23.64 17.39
C PHE A 136 2.55 25.11 17.51
N PHE A 137 1.69 25.61 16.60
CA PHE A 137 1.18 26.98 16.67
C PHE A 137 0.42 27.25 17.97
N SER A 138 -0.49 26.35 18.34
CA SER A 138 -1.27 26.51 19.57
C SER A 138 -0.39 26.59 20.81
N ARG A 139 0.64 25.73 20.90
CA ARG A 139 1.59 25.75 22.02
C ARG A 139 2.47 26.99 22.02
N THR A 140 2.94 27.42 20.85
CA THR A 140 3.77 28.62 20.70
C THR A 140 3.03 29.88 21.15
N VAL A 141 1.76 30.02 20.75
CA VAL A 141 0.91 31.15 21.17
C VAL A 141 0.66 31.13 22.68
N GLN A 142 0.44 29.95 23.27
CA GLN A 142 0.29 29.82 24.74
C GLN A 142 1.55 30.29 25.48
N MET A 143 2.73 29.97 24.96
CA MET A 143 4.01 30.32 25.56
C MET A 143 4.51 31.73 25.16
N LYS A 144 3.77 32.44 24.30
CA LYS A 144 4.09 33.79 23.80
C LYS A 144 5.48 33.88 23.15
N LEU A 145 5.87 32.84 22.42
CA LEU A 145 7.16 32.80 21.73
C LEU A 145 7.03 33.31 20.29
N PRO A 146 7.90 34.22 19.82
CA PRO A 146 7.95 34.60 18.41
C PRO A 146 8.52 33.43 17.59
N VAL A 147 7.73 32.88 16.66
CA VAL A 147 8.04 31.63 15.95
C VAL A 147 9.40 31.66 15.25
N ILE A 148 9.65 32.69 14.42
CA ILE A 148 10.84 32.72 13.55
C ILE A 148 12.11 32.95 14.35
N GLU A 149 12.09 33.91 15.27
CA GLU A 149 13.23 34.26 16.13
C GLU A 149 13.63 33.06 16.98
N THR A 150 12.68 32.43 17.65
CA THR A 150 12.96 31.25 18.49
C THR A 150 13.36 30.01 17.70
N MET A 151 12.95 29.88 16.43
CA MET A 151 13.48 28.84 15.52
C MET A 151 14.95 29.10 15.19
N MET A 152 15.31 30.35 14.88
CA MET A 152 16.68 30.73 14.57
C MET A 152 17.60 30.56 15.79
N ASP A 153 17.12 30.91 16.99
CA ASP A 153 17.87 30.70 18.23
C ASP A 153 18.11 29.21 18.54
N CYS A 154 17.18 28.34 18.15
CA CYS A 154 17.30 26.90 18.39
C CYS A 154 18.23 26.20 17.40
N LEU A 155 18.22 26.62 16.14
CA LEU A 155 18.97 26.00 15.04
C LEU A 155 20.28 26.71 14.73
N TYR A 156 20.51 27.90 15.30
CA TYR A 156 21.64 28.78 15.01
C TYR A 156 21.84 29.04 13.51
N ALA A 157 20.75 29.03 12.75
CA ALA A 157 20.73 29.09 11.30
C ALA A 157 19.47 29.77 10.78
N THR A 158 19.50 30.19 9.52
CA THR A 158 18.32 30.77 8.84
C THR A 158 17.25 29.71 8.63
N CYS A 159 16.03 30.00 9.08
CA CYS A 159 14.90 29.08 9.02
C CYS A 159 13.77 29.65 8.16
N HIS A 160 13.20 28.81 7.30
CA HIS A 160 12.02 29.12 6.51
C HIS A 160 10.86 28.23 6.98
N PRO A 161 9.92 28.79 7.77
CA PRO A 161 8.77 28.03 8.21
C PRO A 161 7.75 27.89 7.08
N ILE A 162 7.31 26.66 6.86
CA ILE A 162 6.41 26.25 5.80
C ILE A 162 5.10 25.77 6.44
N VAL A 163 3.98 26.35 6.01
CA VAL A 163 2.63 25.95 6.41
C VAL A 163 1.96 25.24 5.24
N THR A 164 1.39 24.07 5.49
CA THR A 164 0.62 23.34 4.49
C THR A 164 -0.84 23.79 4.48
N ASP A 165 -1.50 23.70 3.32
CA ASP A 165 -2.92 24.04 3.19
C ASP A 165 -3.82 23.25 4.16
N CYS A 166 -3.43 22.02 4.51
CA CYS A 166 -4.19 21.18 5.44
C CYS A 166 -4.11 21.66 6.87
N VAL A 167 -2.92 22.06 7.33
CA VAL A 167 -2.71 22.68 8.64
C VAL A 167 -3.50 23.99 8.72
N MET A 168 -3.51 24.76 7.63
CA MET A 168 -4.29 26.00 7.55
C MET A 168 -5.80 25.73 7.69
N ALA A 169 -6.31 24.73 6.96
CA ALA A 169 -7.71 24.34 7.05
C ALA A 169 -8.09 23.77 8.43
N GLU A 170 -7.19 23.07 9.12
CA GLU A 170 -7.41 22.62 10.50
C GLU A 170 -7.49 23.79 11.49
N LEU A 171 -6.61 24.80 11.36
CA LEU A 171 -6.67 26.01 12.19
C LEU A 171 -7.98 26.77 12.00
N GLU A 172 -8.52 26.82 10.79
CA GLU A 172 -9.80 27.46 10.51
C GLU A 172 -10.98 26.69 11.13
N LYS A 173 -10.92 25.35 11.15
CA LYS A 173 -11.94 24.50 11.79
C LYS A 173 -11.98 24.62 13.31
N LEU A 174 -10.83 24.82 13.95
CA LEU A 174 -10.74 24.95 15.41
C LEU A 174 -11.39 26.25 15.94
N GLY A 175 -11.74 27.19 15.04
CA GLY A 175 -12.62 28.32 15.33
C GLY A 175 -11.93 29.49 16.05
N PRO A 176 -12.70 30.38 16.71
CA PRO A 176 -12.20 31.68 17.17
C PRO A 176 -11.17 31.59 18.30
N LYS A 177 -11.10 30.46 19.03
CA LYS A 177 -10.12 30.23 20.09
C LYS A 177 -8.68 30.29 19.56
N PHE A 178 -8.47 29.92 18.29
CA PHE A 178 -7.16 29.87 17.65
C PHE A 178 -6.94 31.02 16.66
N ARG A 179 -7.70 32.11 16.78
CA ARG A 179 -7.58 33.28 15.88
C ARG A 179 -6.19 33.92 15.88
N LEU A 180 -5.50 33.90 17.03
CA LEU A 180 -4.11 34.38 17.12
C LEU A 180 -3.16 33.49 16.32
N ALA A 181 -3.28 32.17 16.45
CA ALA A 181 -2.49 31.21 15.67
C ALA A 181 -2.75 31.37 14.16
N LEU A 182 -4.02 31.58 13.77
CA LEU A 182 -4.39 31.82 12.37
C LEU A 182 -3.76 33.11 11.82
N ARG A 183 -3.65 34.17 12.64
CA ARG A 183 -2.99 35.42 12.22
C ARG A 183 -1.51 35.20 11.99
N VAL A 184 -0.82 34.54 12.93
CA VAL A 184 0.61 34.20 12.81
C VAL A 184 0.87 33.32 11.59
N ALA A 185 0.04 32.29 11.35
CA ALA A 185 0.18 31.42 10.19
C ALA A 185 -0.07 32.13 8.84
N ARG A 186 -0.74 33.29 8.84
CA ARG A 186 -0.99 34.11 7.63
C ARG A 186 0.10 35.13 7.36
N ASP A 187 1.10 35.26 8.24
CA ASP A 187 2.18 36.22 8.05
C ASP A 187 2.98 35.90 6.77
N PRO A 188 3.43 36.92 6.02
CA PRO A 188 4.09 36.74 4.72
C PRO A 188 5.47 36.08 4.82
N ARG A 189 6.03 36.00 6.03
CA ARG A 189 7.30 35.32 6.30
C ARG A 189 7.17 33.79 6.25
N PHE A 190 5.94 33.26 6.32
CA PHE A 190 5.68 31.83 6.18
C PHE A 190 5.46 31.47 4.71
N GLU A 191 6.15 30.43 4.26
CA GLU A 191 5.91 29.87 2.94
C GLU A 191 4.66 28.99 2.97
N ARG A 192 3.78 29.15 1.98
CA ARG A 192 2.59 28.31 1.84
C ARG A 192 2.85 27.17 0.88
N HIS A 193 2.71 25.95 1.37
CA HIS A 193 2.85 24.76 0.56
C HIS A 193 1.50 24.16 0.17
N LYS A 194 1.27 24.07 -1.15
CA LYS A 194 0.02 23.56 -1.71
C LYS A 194 -0.07 22.04 -1.63
N CYS A 195 -1.18 21.53 -1.10
CA CYS A 195 -1.40 20.10 -0.94
C CYS A 195 -2.20 19.50 -2.11
N THR A 196 -1.81 18.33 -2.59
CA THR A 196 -2.44 17.65 -3.75
C THR A 196 -3.42 16.52 -3.38
N HIS A 197 -3.72 16.32 -2.10
CA HIS A 197 -4.59 15.23 -1.64
C HIS A 197 -6.01 15.73 -1.34
N LYS A 198 -6.98 14.82 -1.46
CA LYS A 198 -8.38 15.09 -1.14
C LYS A 198 -8.63 14.77 0.33
N GLY A 199 -9.09 15.74 1.10
CA GLY A 199 -9.35 15.62 2.52
C GLY A 199 -8.46 16.53 3.36
N VAL A 200 -8.78 16.67 4.64
CA VAL A 200 -8.12 17.60 5.56
C VAL A 200 -7.63 16.82 6.77
N TYR A 201 -6.58 16.05 6.56
CA TYR A 201 -5.81 15.38 7.63
C TYR A 201 -4.37 15.85 7.52
N ALA A 202 -3.98 16.82 8.34
CA ALA A 202 -2.63 17.41 8.30
C ALA A 202 -1.56 16.39 8.64
N ASP A 203 -1.82 15.52 9.62
CA ASP A 203 -0.91 14.47 10.04
C ASP A 203 -0.42 13.59 8.88
N ASP A 204 -1.36 13.04 8.10
CA ASP A 204 -1.05 12.14 6.99
C ASP A 204 -0.41 12.90 5.83
N CYS A 205 -0.77 14.17 5.65
CA CYS A 205 -0.07 15.06 4.73
C CYS A 205 1.40 15.24 5.11
N LEU A 206 1.68 15.54 6.39
CA LEU A 206 3.05 15.77 6.87
C LEU A 206 3.87 14.49 6.75
N VAL A 207 3.34 13.34 7.18
CA VAL A 207 4.02 12.04 7.08
C VAL A 207 4.29 11.68 5.61
N SER A 208 3.29 11.81 4.73
CA SER A 208 3.47 11.47 3.31
C SER A 208 4.45 12.40 2.61
N LYS A 209 4.50 13.68 2.98
CA LYS A 209 5.43 14.64 2.41
C LYS A 209 6.86 14.38 2.86
N VAL A 210 7.07 14.22 4.16
CA VAL A 210 8.38 13.91 4.74
C VAL A 210 8.90 12.54 4.27
N SER A 211 8.01 11.58 4.07
CA SER A 211 8.40 10.26 3.56
C SER A 211 8.89 10.30 2.10
N LYS A 212 8.39 11.24 1.29
CA LYS A 212 8.85 11.46 -0.09
C LYS A 212 10.15 12.27 -0.10
N ASP A 213 10.09 13.44 0.53
CA ASP A 213 11.17 14.42 0.54
C ASP A 213 11.72 14.56 1.95
N ARG A 214 12.86 13.93 2.21
CA ARG A 214 13.55 13.98 3.50
C ARG A 214 14.45 15.22 3.63
N VAL A 215 13.94 16.40 3.26
CA VAL A 215 14.68 17.67 3.34
C VAL A 215 14.09 18.60 4.40
N TYR A 216 12.94 18.22 4.99
CA TYR A 216 12.21 19.05 5.92
C TYR A 216 12.44 18.65 7.38
N LEU A 217 12.48 19.67 8.23
CA LEU A 217 12.31 19.53 9.67
C LEU A 217 10.82 19.60 9.99
N VAL A 218 10.36 18.88 11.01
CA VAL A 218 8.94 18.92 11.40
C VAL A 218 8.80 19.52 12.79
N ALA A 219 8.03 20.60 12.89
CA ALA A 219 7.67 21.24 14.16
C ALA A 219 6.31 20.74 14.63
N THR A 220 6.30 19.85 15.63
CA THR A 220 5.07 19.30 16.21
C THR A 220 5.24 18.99 17.69
N ASN A 221 4.15 19.11 18.45
CA ASN A 221 4.08 18.69 19.84
C ASN A 221 3.20 17.45 20.06
N ASP A 222 2.55 16.94 19.01
CA ASP A 222 1.70 15.77 19.14
C ASP A 222 2.53 14.50 19.31
N LYS A 223 2.23 13.74 20.37
CA LYS A 223 2.91 12.47 20.66
C LYS A 223 2.61 11.42 19.59
N GLY A 224 1.42 11.44 19.00
CA GLY A 224 1.01 10.51 17.94
C GLY A 224 1.80 10.73 16.66
N LEU A 225 1.85 11.97 16.18
CA LEU A 225 2.64 12.36 15.00
C LEU A 225 4.14 12.14 15.22
N VAL A 226 4.69 12.53 16.38
CA VAL A 226 6.10 12.29 16.73
C VAL A 226 6.43 10.79 16.67
N SER A 227 5.55 9.92 17.18
CA SER A 227 5.78 8.48 17.15
C SER A 227 5.78 7.92 15.72
N ARG A 228 4.98 8.48 14.81
CA ARG A 228 5.00 8.14 13.37
C ARG A 228 6.27 8.63 12.70
N LEU A 229 6.67 9.88 12.95
CA LEU A 229 7.88 10.48 12.36
C LEU A 229 9.16 9.79 12.83
N ARG A 230 9.21 9.30 14.07
CA ARG A 230 10.36 8.55 14.60
C ARG A 230 10.64 7.23 13.86
N ARG A 231 9.65 6.67 13.16
CA ARG A 231 9.84 5.48 12.31
C ARG A 231 10.57 5.80 11.00
N ILE A 232 10.56 7.07 10.60
CA ILE A 232 11.26 7.55 9.40
C ILE A 232 12.66 8.01 9.85
N PRO A 233 13.74 7.41 9.33
CA PRO A 233 15.10 7.86 9.65
C PRO A 233 15.43 9.18 8.95
N GLY A 234 16.34 9.97 9.52
CA GLY A 234 16.84 11.21 8.91
C GLY A 234 15.92 12.43 8.96
N VAL A 235 14.85 12.38 9.77
CA VAL A 235 13.90 13.49 9.95
C VAL A 235 14.07 14.09 11.35
N PRO A 236 14.53 15.35 11.46
CA PRO A 236 14.60 16.04 12.74
C PRO A 236 13.22 16.54 13.15
N ILE A 237 12.97 16.48 14.46
CA ILE A 237 11.69 16.88 15.05
C ILE A 237 11.93 18.02 16.02
N MET A 238 11.26 19.14 15.81
CA MET A 238 11.29 20.30 16.71
C MET A 238 10.05 20.32 17.59
N LYS A 239 10.26 20.53 18.89
CA LYS A 239 9.22 20.61 19.91
C LYS A 239 9.26 21.96 20.61
N CYS A 240 8.09 22.42 21.03
CA CYS A 240 7.97 23.59 21.88
C CYS A 240 8.05 23.18 23.36
N GLY A 241 9.18 23.50 23.99
CA GLY A 241 9.39 23.35 25.43
C GLY A 241 8.84 24.52 26.24
N ARG A 242 9.31 24.64 27.49
CA ARG A 242 9.05 25.81 28.34
C ARG A 242 10.02 26.92 27.94
N GLY A 243 9.53 27.93 27.23
CA GLY A 243 10.29 29.15 26.91
C GLY A 243 11.34 29.02 25.80
N LYS A 244 11.58 27.81 25.29
CA LYS A 244 12.51 27.54 24.18
C LYS A 244 12.00 26.43 23.28
N TYR A 245 12.50 26.38 22.06
CA TYR A 245 12.36 25.20 21.20
C TYR A 245 13.46 24.19 21.51
N THR A 246 13.16 22.93 21.23
CA THR A 246 14.07 21.80 21.48
C THR A 246 14.01 20.90 20.28
N ILE A 247 15.17 20.45 19.82
CA ILE A 247 15.27 19.61 18.64
C ILE A 247 15.67 18.18 19.01
N GLU A 248 15.06 17.21 18.36
CA GLU A 248 15.43 15.80 18.43
C GLU A 248 16.04 15.40 17.07
N ARG A 249 17.08 14.56 17.11
CA ARG A 249 17.68 13.88 15.93
C ARG A 249 18.36 14.79 14.89
N LEU A 250 18.83 15.98 15.28
CA LEU A 250 19.80 16.72 14.46
C LEU A 250 21.22 16.37 14.96
N PRO A 251 22.11 15.80 14.14
CA PRO A 251 23.45 15.41 14.59
C PRO A 251 24.36 16.60 14.93
N ASP A 252 24.13 17.77 14.32
CA ASP A 252 24.98 18.96 14.48
C ASP A 252 24.37 20.04 15.40
N ALA A 253 23.20 19.81 16.01
CA ALA A 253 22.61 20.78 16.91
C ALA A 253 23.31 20.73 18.29
N PRO A 254 23.65 21.88 18.89
CA PRO A 254 24.14 21.91 20.25
C PRO A 254 23.04 21.44 21.22
N ILE A 255 23.42 20.52 22.12
CA ILE A 255 22.59 20.00 23.21
C ILE A 255 22.49 21.04 24.34
#